data_AF-A0A7L7VRN1-F1
#
_entry.id   AF-A0A7L7VRN1-F1
#
_cell.length_a   1.000
_cell.length_b   1.000
_cell.length_c   1.000
_cell.angle_alpha   90.00
_cell.angle_beta   90.00
_cell.angle_gamma   90.00
#
_symmetry.space_group_name_H-M   'P 1'
#
loop_
_entity.id
_entity.type
_entity.pdbx_description
1 polymer ?
#
loop_
_entity_poly.entity_id
_entity_poly.type
_entity_poly.pdbx_seq_one_letter_code
_entity_poly.pdbx_strand_id
1 'polypeptide(L)'
;MHEALFLVVAFLGLARWLRHCLSGRASQGVVSAIAVLVYVLFMWVPAHLQESGLITSKLDKAGFAAPPVSAEIQDLALRWSLELGLIVVTDVLVGLLVLQQRAATERAGGDQVVPNWWGVERVAVLLVVVGASATLIFPPPALDERAAGGQGFEVLLRTFLLSGLALISYHKFFGKRSFGFLLAGGVIFLLLGNVRSPLLVVIIAFIAGMISRNEFRTKRRFVSAVALILVFAFAGSVMSNMRANLTRNYGYTAQQVVDQTFENPWTAPYESGLDTLDGYRFSQRILTFEEPRPSDLLAVVTTFIPRAIWPEKPEEISVDVSSRYLRYEASGQYLSPIGYLSLALGSYVGALAGIILFSALMSSLALKFSQSFWLAVVVLVTFRFMLGGSAFDLYYGLTIVLPILLVRIFVVVTFPRHSSRSGCASKVKYIKSARR
;
A
#
# COMPACT_ATOMS: atom_id res chain seq x y z
N MET A 1 -24.68 -18.14 -9.30
CA MET A 1 -25.46 -16.98 -8.78
C MET A 1 -24.57 -16.06 -7.93
N HIS A 2 -23.68 -16.61 -7.10
CA HIS A 2 -22.82 -15.82 -6.21
C HIS A 2 -21.75 -15.01 -6.94
N GLU A 3 -21.19 -15.52 -8.03
CA GLU A 3 -20.26 -14.74 -8.86
C GLU A 3 -20.91 -13.49 -9.46
N ALA A 4 -22.17 -13.58 -9.91
CA ALA A 4 -22.91 -12.43 -10.40
C ALA A 4 -23.10 -11.38 -9.29
N LEU A 5 -23.42 -11.81 -8.06
CA LEU A 5 -23.49 -10.91 -6.91
C LEU A 5 -22.15 -10.22 -6.65
N PHE A 6 -21.05 -10.96 -6.65
CA PHE A 6 -19.70 -10.42 -6.46
C PHE A 6 -19.38 -9.34 -7.50
N LEU A 7 -19.61 -9.63 -8.78
CA LEU A 7 -19.38 -8.69 -9.87
C LEU A 7 -20.27 -7.45 -9.78
N VAL A 8 -21.52 -7.59 -9.33
CA VAL A 8 -22.42 -6.45 -9.08
C VAL A 8 -21.88 -5.57 -7.96
N VAL A 9 -21.47 -6.14 -6.83
CA VAL A 9 -20.89 -5.37 -5.71
C VAL A 9 -19.61 -4.65 -6.14
N ALA A 10 -18.72 -5.35 -6.85
CA ALA A 10 -17.50 -4.79 -7.41
C ALA A 10 -17.80 -3.63 -8.38
N PHE A 11 -18.73 -3.83 -9.31
CA PHE A 11 -19.15 -2.81 -10.26
C PHE A 11 -19.71 -1.58 -9.56
N LEU A 12 -20.61 -1.75 -8.58
CA LEU A 12 -21.19 -0.65 -7.82
C LEU A 12 -20.12 0.14 -7.05
N GLY A 13 -19.15 -0.54 -6.45
CA GLY A 13 -18.02 0.07 -5.77
C GLY A 13 -17.16 0.93 -6.70
N LEU A 14 -16.76 0.40 -7.86
CA LEU A 14 -15.98 1.13 -8.86
C LEU A 14 -16.76 2.26 -9.52
N ALA A 15 -18.03 2.05 -9.87
CA ALA A 15 -18.89 3.07 -10.46
C ALA A 15 -19.08 4.27 -9.51
N ARG A 16 -19.25 4.00 -8.21
CA ARG A 16 -19.28 5.03 -7.16
C ARG A 16 -17.98 5.81 -7.12
N TRP A 17 -16.83 5.14 -7.09
CA TRP A 17 -15.53 5.83 -7.08
C TRP A 17 -15.30 6.65 -8.34
N LEU A 18 -15.66 6.13 -9.51
CA LEU A 18 -15.57 6.86 -10.77
C LEU A 18 -16.42 8.14 -10.74
N ARG A 19 -17.64 8.09 -10.20
CA ARG A 19 -18.47 9.28 -9.97
C ARG A 19 -17.79 10.29 -9.03
N HIS A 20 -17.11 9.81 -7.99
CA HIS A 20 -16.32 10.67 -7.11
C HIS A 20 -15.10 11.29 -7.82
N CYS A 21 -14.40 10.54 -8.67
CA CYS A 21 -13.33 11.07 -9.52
C CYS A 21 -13.81 12.19 -10.45
N LEU A 22 -14.94 11.98 -11.12
CA LEU A 22 -15.55 12.95 -12.03
C LEU A 22 -16.02 14.23 -11.30
N SER A 23 -16.36 14.13 -10.02
CA SER A 23 -16.76 15.27 -9.18
C SER A 23 -15.61 15.92 -8.40
N GLY A 24 -14.36 15.49 -8.62
CA GLY A 24 -13.19 16.03 -7.91
C GLY A 24 -13.19 15.68 -6.42
N ARG A 25 -13.72 14.51 -6.07
CA ARG A 25 -13.79 13.97 -4.71
C ARG A 25 -13.22 12.56 -4.64
N ALA A 26 -12.23 12.25 -5.47
CA ALA A 26 -11.65 10.91 -5.63
C ALA A 26 -11.17 10.24 -4.33
N SER A 27 -10.88 11.02 -3.27
CA SER A 27 -10.57 10.51 -1.93
C SER A 27 -11.79 9.87 -1.24
N GLN A 28 -13.01 10.30 -1.57
CA GLN A 28 -14.26 9.61 -1.21
C GLN A 28 -14.38 8.37 -2.11
N GLY A 29 -14.23 7.18 -1.56
CA GLY A 29 -14.25 5.94 -2.35
C GLY A 29 -12.89 5.35 -2.67
N VAL A 30 -11.76 5.97 -2.29
CA VAL A 30 -10.45 5.41 -2.66
C VAL A 30 -10.18 4.07 -1.98
N VAL A 31 -10.58 3.92 -0.71
CA VAL A 31 -10.39 2.68 0.06
C VAL A 31 -11.22 1.55 -0.53
N SER A 32 -12.50 1.81 -0.80
CA SER A 32 -13.38 0.84 -1.44
C SER A 32 -12.93 0.50 -2.85
N ALA A 33 -12.46 1.47 -3.65
CA ALA A 33 -11.91 1.19 -4.98
C ALA A 33 -10.67 0.30 -4.93
N ILE A 34 -9.73 0.55 -4.00
CA ILE A 34 -8.57 -0.31 -3.79
C ILE A 34 -9.01 -1.73 -3.45
N ALA A 35 -9.93 -1.88 -2.49
CA ALA A 35 -10.46 -3.19 -2.12
C ALA A 35 -11.08 -3.90 -3.33
N VAL A 36 -11.96 -3.23 -4.10
CA VAL A 36 -12.55 -3.84 -5.30
C VAL A 36 -11.47 -4.30 -6.27
N LEU A 37 -10.49 -3.43 -6.58
CA LEU A 37 -9.40 -3.79 -7.49
C LEU A 37 -8.62 -4.99 -6.97
N VAL A 38 -8.38 -5.07 -5.66
CA VAL A 38 -7.64 -6.19 -5.08
C VAL A 38 -8.44 -7.49 -5.13
N TYR A 39 -9.71 -7.46 -4.76
CA TYR A 39 -10.58 -8.64 -4.85
C TYR A 39 -10.74 -9.12 -6.30
N VAL A 40 -10.92 -8.23 -7.26
CA VAL A 40 -11.06 -8.63 -8.66
C VAL A 40 -9.74 -9.18 -9.20
N LEU A 41 -8.65 -8.43 -9.05
CA LEU A 41 -7.37 -8.75 -9.70
C LEU A 41 -6.57 -9.83 -8.96
N PHE A 42 -6.66 -9.93 -7.63
CA PHE A 42 -5.83 -10.86 -6.85
C PHE A 42 -6.61 -12.01 -6.20
N MET A 43 -7.94 -12.04 -6.35
CA MET A 43 -8.78 -13.14 -5.87
C MET A 43 -9.60 -13.77 -7.00
N TRP A 44 -10.48 -12.99 -7.64
CA TRP A 44 -11.44 -13.53 -8.61
C TRP A 44 -10.80 -13.95 -9.94
N VAL A 45 -10.00 -13.08 -10.57
CA VAL A 45 -9.28 -13.43 -11.81
C VAL A 45 -8.33 -14.62 -11.59
N PRO A 46 -7.45 -14.60 -10.58
CA PRO A 46 -6.69 -15.76 -10.14
C PRO A 46 -7.44 -17.07 -10.00
N ALA A 47 -8.62 -17.05 -9.37
CA ALA A 47 -9.36 -18.28 -9.12
C ALA A 47 -9.75 -18.97 -10.43
N HIS A 48 -10.26 -18.20 -11.39
CA HIS A 48 -10.63 -18.73 -12.71
C HIS A 48 -9.42 -19.12 -13.58
N LEU A 49 -8.31 -18.38 -13.47
CA LEU A 49 -7.08 -18.77 -14.15
C LEU A 49 -6.51 -20.07 -13.57
N GLN A 50 -6.56 -20.28 -12.24
CA GLN A 50 -6.13 -21.53 -11.60
C GLN A 50 -7.07 -22.69 -11.95
N GLU A 51 -8.38 -22.47 -11.92
CA GLU A 51 -9.41 -23.44 -12.35
C GLU A 51 -9.19 -23.91 -13.79
N SER A 52 -8.86 -22.97 -14.69
CA SER A 52 -8.62 -23.25 -16.11
C SER A 52 -7.24 -23.87 -16.39
N GLY A 53 -6.41 -24.06 -15.36
CA GLY A 53 -5.04 -24.56 -15.52
C GLY A 53 -4.07 -23.58 -16.19
N LEU A 54 -4.44 -22.30 -16.33
CA LEU A 54 -3.61 -21.25 -16.96
C LEU A 54 -2.53 -20.71 -16.03
N ILE A 55 -2.70 -20.87 -14.71
CA ILE A 55 -1.69 -20.57 -13.69
C ILE A 55 -1.71 -21.68 -12.64
N THR A 56 -0.57 -21.97 -12.02
CA THR A 56 -0.50 -22.99 -10.97
C THR A 56 -0.70 -22.38 -9.58
N SER A 57 -1.55 -23.00 -8.76
CA SER A 57 -1.63 -22.67 -7.33
C SER A 57 -0.35 -23.07 -6.61
N LYS A 58 0.11 -22.22 -5.70
CA LYS A 58 1.27 -22.51 -4.86
C LYS A 58 0.92 -23.50 -3.75
N LEU A 59 -0.34 -23.52 -3.31
CA LEU A 59 -0.85 -24.57 -2.42
C LEU A 59 -0.78 -25.95 -3.09
N ASP A 60 -1.10 -26.02 -4.38
CA ASP A 60 -1.03 -27.26 -5.15
C ASP A 60 0.43 -27.70 -5.34
N LYS A 61 1.32 -26.78 -5.72
CA LYS A 61 2.77 -27.04 -5.78
C LYS A 61 3.35 -27.52 -4.44
N ALA A 62 2.80 -27.05 -3.31
CA ALA A 62 3.20 -27.49 -1.98
C ALA A 62 2.57 -28.82 -1.55
N GLY A 63 1.68 -29.40 -2.37
CA GLY A 63 0.92 -30.61 -2.02
C GLY A 63 -0.10 -30.37 -0.90
N PHE A 64 -0.47 -29.12 -0.62
CA PHE A 64 -1.36 -28.75 0.48
C PHE A 64 -2.83 -28.76 0.07
N ALA A 65 -3.15 -28.22 -1.11
CA ALA A 65 -4.51 -28.20 -1.63
C ALA A 65 -4.52 -28.14 -3.16
N ALA A 66 -5.45 -28.87 -3.78
CA ALA A 66 -5.66 -28.81 -5.22
C ALA A 66 -6.06 -27.39 -5.69
N PRO A 67 -5.95 -27.09 -7.00
CA PRO A 67 -6.48 -25.86 -7.58
C PRO A 67 -7.98 -25.70 -7.27
N PRO A 68 -8.49 -24.45 -7.18
CA PRO A 68 -9.90 -24.22 -6.92
C PRO A 68 -10.75 -24.74 -8.08
N VAL A 69 -11.86 -25.38 -7.73
CA VAL A 69 -12.88 -25.85 -8.68
C VAL A 69 -14.07 -24.89 -8.70
N SER A 70 -14.90 -24.93 -9.75
CA SER A 70 -16.04 -24.00 -9.93
C SER A 70 -16.95 -23.89 -8.69
N ALA A 71 -17.19 -25.01 -8.01
CA ALA A 71 -18.00 -25.03 -6.79
C ALA A 71 -17.36 -24.22 -5.65
N GLU A 72 -16.05 -24.39 -5.43
CA GLU A 72 -15.28 -23.61 -4.44
C GLU A 72 -15.30 -22.13 -4.82
N ILE A 73 -15.18 -21.78 -6.11
CA ILE A 73 -15.22 -20.40 -6.59
C ILE A 73 -16.58 -19.74 -6.31
N GLN A 74 -17.70 -20.45 -6.49
CA GLN A 74 -19.01 -19.91 -6.15
C GLN A 74 -19.16 -19.64 -4.64
N ASP A 75 -18.61 -20.49 -3.78
CA ASP A 75 -18.64 -20.29 -2.33
C ASP A 75 -17.73 -19.14 -1.89
N LEU A 76 -16.54 -19.05 -2.49
CA LEU A 76 -15.61 -17.94 -2.29
C LEU A 76 -16.22 -16.62 -2.75
N ALA A 77 -16.88 -16.59 -3.91
CA ALA A 77 -17.53 -15.40 -4.46
C ALA A 77 -18.61 -14.84 -3.52
N LEU A 78 -19.36 -15.70 -2.82
CA LEU A 78 -20.33 -15.25 -1.81
C LEU A 78 -19.63 -14.54 -0.65
N ARG A 79 -18.54 -15.11 -0.13
CA ARG A 79 -17.76 -14.50 0.96
C ARG A 79 -17.14 -13.18 0.53
N TRP A 80 -16.52 -13.15 -0.66
CA TRP A 80 -15.95 -11.94 -1.23
C TRP A 80 -17.01 -10.85 -1.44
N SER A 81 -18.23 -11.21 -1.84
CA SER A 81 -19.35 -10.28 -1.95
C SER A 81 -19.69 -9.64 -0.61
N LEU A 82 -19.75 -10.44 0.46
CA LEU A 82 -20.02 -9.97 1.81
C LEU A 82 -18.90 -9.05 2.31
N GLU A 83 -17.65 -9.50 2.23
CA GLU A 83 -16.47 -8.77 2.67
C GLU A 83 -16.35 -7.42 1.93
N LEU A 84 -16.46 -7.43 0.61
CA LEU A 84 -16.39 -6.23 -0.21
C LEU A 84 -17.60 -5.31 0.03
N GLY A 85 -18.79 -5.88 0.20
CA GLY A 85 -20.00 -5.13 0.56
C GLY A 85 -19.83 -4.37 1.87
N LEU A 86 -19.26 -5.01 2.90
CA LEU A 86 -18.96 -4.37 4.18
C LEU A 86 -17.97 -3.23 4.05
N ILE A 87 -16.90 -3.39 3.26
CA ILE A 87 -15.92 -2.34 3.00
C ILE A 87 -16.58 -1.15 2.30
N VAL A 88 -17.39 -1.40 1.26
CA VAL A 88 -18.09 -0.36 0.50
C VAL A 88 -19.09 0.39 1.40
N VAL A 89 -19.90 -0.33 2.17
CA VAL A 89 -20.88 0.28 3.10
C VAL A 89 -20.17 1.11 4.16
N THR A 90 -19.09 0.59 4.75
CA THR A 90 -18.30 1.32 5.77
C THR A 90 -17.74 2.62 5.20
N ASP A 91 -17.15 2.58 4.00
CA ASP A 91 -16.60 3.75 3.32
C ASP A 91 -17.70 4.78 2.95
N VAL A 92 -18.91 4.32 2.60
CA VAL A 92 -20.08 5.19 2.42
C VAL A 92 -20.45 5.89 3.72
N LEU A 93 -20.61 5.13 4.81
CA LEU A 93 -21.02 5.66 6.11
C LEU A 93 -20.02 6.68 6.65
N VAL A 94 -18.72 6.37 6.61
CA VAL A 94 -17.67 7.32 7.01
C VAL A 94 -17.69 8.58 6.16
N GLY A 95 -17.87 8.43 4.84
CA GLY A 95 -18.00 9.56 3.93
C GLY A 95 -19.16 10.49 4.30
N LEU A 96 -20.33 9.93 4.64
CA LEU A 96 -21.49 10.70 5.06
C LEU A 96 -21.25 11.42 6.40
N LEU A 97 -20.70 10.72 7.40
CA LEU A 97 -20.43 11.28 8.73
C LEU A 97 -19.41 12.43 8.68
N VAL A 98 -18.32 12.28 7.94
CA VAL A 98 -17.28 13.32 7.82
C VAL A 98 -17.80 14.54 7.06
N LEU A 99 -18.66 14.35 6.05
CA LEU A 99 -19.29 15.45 5.32
C LEU A 99 -20.22 16.27 6.23
N GLN A 100 -20.99 15.61 7.09
CA GLN A 100 -21.83 16.29 8.08
C GLN A 100 -20.98 17.10 9.08
N GLN A 101 -19.88 16.54 9.57
CA GLN A 101 -18.98 17.22 10.49
C GLN A 101 -18.28 18.44 9.88
N ARG A 102 -17.84 18.35 8.61
CA ARG A 102 -17.22 19.49 7.90
C ARG A 102 -18.21 20.64 7.71
N ALA A 103 -19.44 20.34 7.31
CA ALA A 103 -20.49 21.34 7.19
C ALA A 103 -20.79 22.06 8.52
N ALA A 104 -20.64 21.36 9.65
CA ALA A 104 -20.76 21.97 10.98
C ALA A 104 -19.53 22.83 11.37
N THR A 105 -18.33 22.40 11.00
CA THR A 105 -17.06 23.09 11.35
C THR A 105 -16.82 24.33 10.49
N GLU A 106 -17.16 24.31 9.20
CA GLU A 106 -17.07 25.47 8.31
C GLU A 106 -18.02 26.60 8.76
N ARG A 107 -19.15 26.26 9.39
CA ARG A 107 -20.06 27.23 10.02
C ARG A 107 -19.46 27.87 11.29
N ALA A 108 -18.46 27.24 11.90
CA ALA A 108 -17.82 27.71 13.13
C ALA A 108 -16.57 28.58 12.89
N GLY A 109 -16.26 28.94 11.63
CA GLY A 109 -15.28 29.99 11.32
C GLY A 109 -13.82 29.68 11.66
N GLY A 110 -13.39 28.42 11.56
CA GLY A 110 -12.00 28.04 11.83
C GLY A 110 -11.03 28.41 10.70
N ASP A 111 -10.23 29.46 10.89
CA ASP A 111 -9.07 29.77 10.05
C ASP A 111 -7.98 28.69 10.20
N GLN A 112 -7.73 27.94 9.13
CA GLN A 112 -6.57 27.04 9.06
C GLN A 112 -5.34 27.80 8.54
N VAL A 113 -4.49 28.23 9.47
CA VAL A 113 -3.13 28.70 9.18
C VAL A 113 -2.31 27.51 8.69
N VAL A 114 -2.12 27.40 7.37
CA VAL A 114 -1.18 26.43 6.80
C VAL A 114 0.23 26.86 7.18
N PRO A 115 0.97 26.07 7.98
CA PRO A 115 2.27 26.50 8.43
C PRO A 115 3.25 26.42 7.25
N ASN A 116 3.59 27.57 6.69
CA ASN A 116 4.58 27.70 5.64
C ASN A 116 5.96 27.50 6.30
N TRP A 117 6.58 26.34 6.15
CA TRP A 117 7.94 26.03 6.63
C TRP A 117 8.73 25.37 5.51
N TRP A 118 10.06 25.47 5.58
CA TRP A 118 11.07 24.77 4.78
C TRP A 118 10.54 23.95 3.60
N GLY A 119 10.76 24.44 2.38
CA GLY A 119 10.18 23.86 1.16
C GLY A 119 10.31 22.34 1.11
N VAL A 120 9.19 21.64 0.93
CA VAL A 120 9.07 20.17 0.87
C VAL A 120 10.12 19.54 -0.06
N GLU A 121 10.51 20.28 -1.09
CA GLU A 121 11.63 19.96 -1.99
C GLU A 121 12.94 19.64 -1.24
N ARG A 122 13.34 20.46 -0.25
CA ARG A 122 14.56 20.26 0.53
C ARG A 122 14.48 19.03 1.42
N VAL A 123 13.32 18.79 2.04
CA VAL A 123 13.07 17.58 2.84
C VAL A 123 13.22 16.34 1.96
N ALA A 124 12.62 16.37 0.76
CA ALA A 124 12.72 15.26 -0.19
C ALA A 124 14.17 15.00 -0.65
N VAL A 125 14.93 16.06 -0.96
CA VAL A 125 16.35 15.94 -1.33
C VAL A 125 17.18 15.38 -0.18
N LEU A 126 16.99 15.88 1.04
CA LEU A 126 17.72 15.39 2.22
C LEU A 126 17.43 13.91 2.49
N LEU A 127 16.17 13.50 2.37
CA LEU A 127 15.77 12.08 2.45
C LEU A 127 16.47 11.23 1.39
N VAL A 128 16.52 11.69 0.14
CA VAL A 128 17.22 10.99 -0.94
C VAL A 128 18.72 10.84 -0.65
N VAL A 129 19.38 11.93 -0.23
CA VAL A 129 20.82 11.92 0.07
C VAL A 129 21.13 10.97 1.23
N VAL A 130 20.43 11.12 2.36
CA VAL A 130 20.65 10.28 3.55
C VAL A 130 20.39 8.81 3.24
N GLY A 131 19.29 8.51 2.54
CA GLY A 131 18.95 7.13 2.19
C GLY A 131 19.89 6.50 1.17
N ALA A 132 20.37 7.27 0.19
CA ALA A 132 21.35 6.80 -0.77
C ALA A 132 22.68 6.47 -0.08
N SER A 133 23.17 7.38 0.78
CA SER A 133 24.36 7.13 1.60
C SER A 133 24.20 5.90 2.50
N ALA A 134 23.05 5.77 3.18
CA ALA A 134 22.78 4.61 4.02
C ALA A 134 22.76 3.28 3.23
N THR A 135 22.22 3.28 2.00
CA THR A 135 22.19 2.09 1.15
C THR A 135 23.58 1.68 0.67
N LEU A 136 24.51 2.64 0.50
CA LEU A 136 25.90 2.37 0.17
C LEU A 136 26.70 1.86 1.37
N ILE A 137 26.47 2.44 2.55
CA ILE A 137 27.22 2.12 3.78
C ILE A 137 26.76 0.78 4.37
N PHE A 138 25.45 0.52 4.34
CA PHE A 138 24.86 -0.68 4.91
C PHE A 138 24.36 -1.58 3.75
N PRO A 139 25.05 -2.67 3.41
CA PRO A 139 24.62 -3.58 2.34
C PRO A 139 23.39 -4.41 2.74
N PRO A 140 22.58 -4.90 1.78
CA PRO A 140 21.41 -5.76 2.04
C PRO A 140 21.76 -6.95 2.94
N PRO A 141 21.08 -7.13 4.10
CA PRO A 141 21.26 -8.35 4.89
C PRO A 141 20.84 -9.57 4.06
N ALA A 142 21.42 -10.73 4.38
CA ALA A 142 21.08 -12.00 3.75
C ALA A 142 19.59 -12.30 3.93
N LEU A 143 19.00 -13.11 3.05
CA LEU A 143 17.56 -13.40 3.08
C LEU A 143 17.13 -14.03 4.42
N ASP A 144 18.01 -14.83 4.98
CA ASP A 144 17.85 -15.59 6.22
C ASP A 144 17.77 -14.65 7.44
N GLU A 145 18.61 -13.60 7.44
CA GLU A 145 18.61 -12.54 8.46
C GLU A 145 17.37 -11.65 8.38
N ARG A 146 16.78 -11.48 7.20
CA ARG A 146 15.54 -10.68 7.02
C ARG A 146 14.34 -11.32 7.67
N ALA A 147 14.34 -12.65 7.75
CA ALA A 147 13.22 -13.39 8.30
C ALA A 147 13.33 -13.61 9.81
N ALA A 148 14.50 -13.36 10.39
CA ALA A 148 14.73 -13.28 11.82
C ALA A 148 14.05 -12.05 12.49
N GLY A 149 13.11 -11.37 11.82
CA GLY A 149 12.20 -10.42 12.46
C GLY A 149 12.92 -9.29 13.19
N GLY A 150 13.78 -8.54 12.52
CA GLY A 150 14.44 -7.38 13.11
C GLY A 150 14.96 -6.45 12.03
N GLN A 151 14.06 -5.68 11.41
CA GLN A 151 14.48 -4.76 10.34
C GLN A 151 15.21 -3.51 10.86
N GLY A 152 15.21 -3.27 12.17
CA GLY A 152 16.16 -2.38 12.85
C GLY A 152 16.27 -0.94 12.31
N PHE A 153 17.32 -0.24 12.75
CA PHE A 153 17.63 1.13 12.34
C PHE A 153 18.14 1.21 10.89
N GLU A 154 18.84 0.19 10.41
CA GLU A 154 19.45 0.19 9.08
C GLU A 154 18.41 0.14 7.95
N VAL A 155 17.39 -0.72 8.06
CA VAL A 155 16.31 -0.74 7.04
C VAL A 155 15.55 0.58 7.08
N LEU A 156 15.29 1.12 8.28
CA LEU A 156 14.67 2.44 8.42
C LEU A 156 15.49 3.53 7.72
N LEU A 157 16.82 3.54 7.84
CA LEU A 157 17.66 4.51 7.12
C LEU A 157 17.57 4.34 5.61
N ARG A 158 17.52 3.10 5.10
CA ARG A 158 17.36 2.86 3.65
C ARG A 158 15.99 3.28 3.13
N THR A 159 14.94 3.22 3.95
CA THR A 159 13.62 3.74 3.55
C THR A 159 13.57 5.27 3.44
N PHE A 160 14.60 6.01 3.88
CA PHE A 160 14.70 7.46 3.61
C PHE A 160 14.73 7.73 2.11
N LEU A 161 15.50 6.94 1.34
CA LEU A 161 15.60 7.11 -0.11
C LEU A 161 14.22 6.93 -0.74
N LEU A 162 13.54 5.82 -0.42
CA LEU A 162 12.21 5.53 -0.93
C LEU A 162 11.18 6.61 -0.55
N SER A 163 11.24 7.10 0.69
CA SER A 163 10.36 8.18 1.18
C SER A 163 10.59 9.50 0.44
N GLY A 164 11.85 9.84 0.16
CA GLY A 164 12.22 11.01 -0.64
C GLY A 164 11.73 10.92 -2.09
N LEU A 165 11.92 9.77 -2.74
CA LEU A 165 11.42 9.52 -4.10
C LEU A 165 9.88 9.55 -4.15
N ALA A 166 9.20 9.00 -3.13
CA ALA A 166 7.75 9.08 -3.01
C ALA A 166 7.25 10.53 -2.89
N LEU A 167 7.92 11.37 -2.08
CA LEU A 167 7.59 12.80 -1.99
C LEU A 167 7.78 13.54 -3.31
N ILE A 168 8.89 13.28 -4.01
CA ILE A 168 9.17 13.84 -5.35
C ILE A 168 8.05 13.45 -6.32
N SER A 169 7.69 12.16 -6.34
CA SER A 169 6.64 11.60 -7.20
C SER A 169 5.27 12.23 -6.91
N TYR A 170 4.90 12.28 -5.63
CA TYR A 170 3.65 12.88 -5.17
C TYR A 170 3.53 14.33 -5.64
N HIS A 171 4.59 15.13 -5.52
CA HIS A 171 4.63 16.53 -5.94
C HIS A 171 4.95 16.73 -7.44
N LYS A 172 4.79 15.70 -8.28
CA LYS A 172 5.00 15.78 -9.74
C LYS A 172 6.38 16.36 -10.08
N PHE A 173 7.41 15.82 -9.42
CA PHE A 173 8.81 16.19 -9.62
C PHE A 173 9.10 17.68 -9.34
N PHE A 174 8.23 18.34 -8.58
CA PHE A 174 8.27 19.78 -8.33
C PHE A 174 8.33 20.63 -9.63
N GLY A 175 7.82 20.08 -10.74
CA GLY A 175 7.86 20.72 -12.06
C GLY A 175 9.24 20.76 -12.75
N LYS A 176 10.28 20.12 -12.20
CA LYS A 176 11.63 20.14 -12.78
C LYS A 176 12.01 18.77 -13.37
N ARG A 177 12.61 18.76 -14.56
CA ARG A 177 13.07 17.52 -15.23
C ARG A 177 14.18 16.80 -14.45
N SER A 178 15.04 17.55 -13.76
CA SER A 178 16.12 16.98 -12.92
C SER A 178 15.58 16.01 -11.86
N PHE A 179 14.44 16.33 -11.25
CA PHE A 179 13.79 15.43 -10.29
C PHE A 179 13.20 14.18 -10.94
N GLY A 180 12.85 14.23 -12.23
CA GLY A 180 12.49 13.04 -13.00
C GLY A 180 13.67 12.08 -13.18
N PHE A 181 14.84 12.61 -13.53
CA PHE A 181 16.07 11.81 -13.62
C PHE A 181 16.50 11.27 -12.25
N LEU A 182 16.42 12.10 -11.19
CA LEU A 182 16.70 11.65 -9.83
C LEU A 182 15.77 10.51 -9.40
N LEU A 183 14.48 10.61 -9.76
CA LEU A 183 13.51 9.57 -9.48
C LEU A 183 13.82 8.27 -10.24
N ALA A 184 14.10 8.35 -11.54
CA ALA A 184 14.46 7.19 -12.35
C ALA A 184 15.74 6.52 -11.84
N GLY A 185 16.81 7.31 -11.61
CA GLY A 185 18.07 6.82 -11.07
C GLY A 185 17.93 6.22 -9.68
N GLY A 186 17.16 6.86 -8.80
CA GLY A 186 16.89 6.37 -7.44
C GLY A 186 16.10 5.07 -7.44
N VAL A 187 15.10 4.92 -8.31
CA VAL A 187 14.36 3.65 -8.48
C VAL A 187 15.30 2.56 -8.99
N ILE A 188 16.08 2.81 -10.05
CA ILE A 188 17.04 1.82 -10.57
C ILE A 188 18.04 1.41 -9.48
N PHE A 189 18.54 2.36 -8.70
CA PHE A 189 19.47 2.09 -7.61
C PHE A 189 18.83 1.20 -6.52
N LEU A 190 17.59 1.47 -6.12
CA LEU A 190 16.84 0.61 -5.19
C LEU A 190 16.57 -0.79 -5.74
N LEU A 191 16.34 -0.90 -7.06
CA LEU A 191 16.14 -2.19 -7.73
C LEU A 191 17.42 -3.02 -7.73
N LEU A 192 18.56 -2.42 -8.07
CA LEU A 192 19.87 -3.06 -7.99
C LEU A 192 20.24 -3.44 -6.55
N GLY A 193 19.80 -2.65 -5.56
CA GLY A 193 19.93 -2.95 -4.14
C GLY A 193 18.96 -4.03 -3.60
N ASN A 194 18.18 -4.69 -4.46
CA ASN A 194 17.19 -5.72 -4.09
C ASN A 194 16.19 -5.26 -3.01
N VAL A 195 15.80 -3.98 -3.05
CA VAL A 195 14.77 -3.42 -2.18
C VAL A 195 13.39 -3.91 -2.65
N ARG A 196 12.53 -4.29 -1.71
CA ARG A 196 11.19 -4.82 -2.04
C ARG A 196 10.26 -3.70 -2.51
N SER A 197 9.71 -3.88 -3.71
CA SER A 197 8.61 -3.10 -4.29
C SER A 197 8.77 -1.55 -4.29
N PRO A 198 9.97 -0.98 -4.55
CA PRO A 198 10.17 0.47 -4.53
C PRO A 198 9.29 1.19 -5.57
N LEU A 199 9.10 0.53 -6.72
CA LEU A 199 8.28 1.03 -7.81
C LEU A 199 6.81 1.22 -7.39
N LEU A 200 6.25 0.24 -6.67
CA LEU A 200 4.87 0.28 -6.18
C LEU A 200 4.62 1.51 -5.30
N VAL A 201 5.54 1.80 -4.38
CA VAL A 201 5.45 2.96 -3.47
C VAL A 201 5.48 4.27 -4.24
N VAL A 202 6.39 4.40 -5.20
CA VAL A 202 6.54 5.61 -6.03
C VAL A 202 5.29 5.86 -6.89
N ILE A 203 4.68 4.81 -7.43
CA ILE A 203 3.45 4.90 -8.24
C ILE A 203 2.26 5.26 -7.38
N ILE A 204 2.10 4.62 -6.23
CA ILE A 204 1.01 4.93 -5.31
C ILE A 204 1.12 6.39 -4.86
N ALA A 205 2.34 6.88 -4.59
CA ALA A 205 2.57 8.29 -4.27
C ALA A 205 2.18 9.21 -5.43
N PHE A 206 2.50 8.85 -6.68
CA PHE A 206 2.07 9.59 -7.87
C PHE A 206 0.54 9.66 -7.99
N ILE A 207 -0.13 8.52 -7.88
CA ILE A 207 -1.59 8.40 -7.96
C ILE A 207 -2.26 9.21 -6.85
N ALA A 208 -1.79 9.07 -5.61
CA ALA A 208 -2.30 9.86 -4.49
C ALA A 208 -2.11 11.36 -4.71
N GLY A 209 -0.99 11.78 -5.32
CA GLY A 209 -0.79 13.16 -5.75
C GLY A 209 -1.84 13.61 -6.77
N MET A 210 -2.16 12.77 -7.76
CA MET A 210 -3.24 13.04 -8.73
C MET A 210 -4.62 13.12 -8.06
N ILE A 211 -4.91 12.26 -7.08
CA ILE A 211 -6.14 12.31 -6.28
C ILE A 211 -6.21 13.64 -5.53
N SER A 212 -5.14 13.99 -4.81
CA SER A 212 -5.08 15.22 -3.99
C SER A 212 -5.24 16.49 -4.82
N ARG A 213 -4.77 16.50 -6.06
CA ARG A 213 -4.88 17.63 -6.99
C ARG A 213 -6.12 17.57 -7.89
N ASN A 214 -7.01 16.61 -7.67
CA ASN A 214 -8.23 16.40 -8.46
C ASN A 214 -7.99 16.24 -9.97
N GLU A 215 -6.86 15.66 -10.34
CA GLU A 215 -6.45 15.52 -11.75
C GLU A 215 -7.25 14.45 -12.51
N PHE A 216 -7.94 13.55 -11.79
CA PHE A 216 -8.78 12.50 -12.36
C PHE A 216 -10.09 13.00 -12.99
N ARG A 217 -10.41 14.29 -12.87
CA ARG A 217 -11.61 14.88 -13.49
C ARG A 217 -11.56 14.80 -15.03
N THR A 218 -10.37 14.82 -15.62
CA THR A 218 -10.19 14.75 -17.08
C THR A 218 -10.00 13.31 -17.54
N LYS A 219 -10.84 12.83 -18.47
CA LYS A 219 -10.76 11.49 -19.07
C LYS A 219 -9.34 11.13 -19.52
N ARG A 220 -8.65 12.06 -20.21
CA ARG A 220 -7.26 11.87 -20.68
C ARG A 220 -6.30 11.52 -19.54
N ARG A 221 -6.36 12.23 -18.41
CA ARG A 221 -5.48 11.98 -17.26
C ARG A 221 -5.81 10.67 -16.57
N PHE A 222 -7.10 10.32 -16.49
CA PHE A 222 -7.53 9.02 -15.99
C PHE A 222 -6.98 7.88 -16.85
N VAL A 223 -7.14 7.94 -18.17
CA VAL A 223 -6.63 6.92 -19.10
C VAL A 223 -5.11 6.83 -19.03
N SER A 224 -4.40 7.96 -19.00
CA SER A 224 -2.93 7.95 -18.85
C SER A 224 -2.47 7.32 -17.53
N ALA A 225 -3.20 7.55 -16.43
CA ALA A 225 -2.88 6.91 -15.15
C ALA A 225 -3.11 5.39 -15.19
N VAL A 226 -4.21 4.94 -15.80
CA VAL A 226 -4.48 3.50 -16.00
C VAL A 226 -3.39 2.86 -16.87
N ALA A 227 -3.03 3.48 -17.99
CA ALA A 227 -1.95 2.98 -18.85
C ALA A 227 -0.62 2.91 -18.09
N LEU A 228 -0.31 3.92 -17.27
CA LEU A 228 0.90 3.93 -16.44
C LEU A 228 0.89 2.79 -15.41
N ILE A 229 -0.24 2.53 -14.77
CA ILE A 229 -0.41 1.41 -13.83
C ILE A 229 -0.17 0.08 -14.53
N LEU A 230 -0.72 -0.12 -15.73
CA LEU A 230 -0.54 -1.36 -16.50
C LEU A 230 0.93 -1.59 -16.90
N VAL A 231 1.59 -0.55 -17.42
CA VAL A 231 3.02 -0.60 -17.78
C VAL A 231 3.88 -0.98 -16.57
N PHE A 232 3.58 -0.39 -15.41
CA PHE A 232 4.34 -0.68 -14.21
C PHE A 232 3.96 -1.99 -13.53
N ALA A 233 2.72 -2.47 -13.67
CA ALA A 233 2.34 -3.81 -13.25
C ALA A 233 3.12 -4.86 -14.03
N PHE A 234 3.25 -4.65 -15.35
CA PHE A 234 4.10 -5.47 -16.21
C PHE A 234 5.58 -5.41 -15.79
N ALA A 235 6.13 -4.20 -15.59
CA ALA A 235 7.49 -4.06 -15.07
C ALA A 235 7.67 -4.72 -13.69
N GLY A 236 6.66 -4.63 -12.82
CA GLY A 236 6.59 -5.30 -11.52
C GLY A 236 6.67 -6.81 -11.63
N SER A 237 5.97 -7.40 -12.60
CA SER A 237 6.01 -8.84 -12.91
C SER A 237 7.42 -9.29 -13.31
N VAL A 238 8.04 -8.58 -14.26
CA VAL A 238 9.43 -8.85 -14.69
C VAL A 238 10.37 -8.80 -13.48
N MET A 239 10.26 -7.78 -12.65
CA MET A 239 11.11 -7.63 -11.46
C MET A 239 10.89 -8.73 -10.43
N SER A 240 9.65 -9.12 -10.20
CA SER A 240 9.32 -10.22 -9.27
C SER A 240 9.93 -11.53 -9.77
N ASN A 241 9.84 -11.82 -11.07
CA ASN A 241 10.44 -13.00 -11.70
C ASN A 241 11.98 -12.95 -11.66
N MET A 242 12.60 -11.80 -11.94
CA MET A 242 14.05 -11.63 -11.84
C MET A 242 14.54 -11.88 -10.41
N ARG A 243 13.82 -11.38 -9.41
CA ARG A 243 14.14 -11.63 -8.00
C ARG A 243 13.98 -13.10 -7.65
N ALA A 244 12.91 -13.75 -8.09
CA ALA A 244 12.69 -15.18 -7.87
C ALA A 244 13.82 -16.01 -8.48
N ASN A 245 14.26 -15.67 -9.69
CA ASN A 245 15.39 -16.29 -10.36
C ASN A 245 16.72 -16.14 -9.58
N LEU A 246 17.03 -14.94 -9.11
CA LEU A 246 18.22 -14.69 -8.27
C LEU A 246 18.15 -15.39 -6.91
N THR A 247 16.96 -15.41 -6.30
CA THR A 247 16.78 -15.96 -4.94
C THR A 247 16.76 -17.49 -4.93
N ARG A 248 16.18 -18.11 -5.96
CA ARG A 248 16.01 -19.56 -6.05
C ARG A 248 17.06 -20.22 -6.96
N ASN A 249 18.04 -19.46 -7.44
CA ASN A 249 19.12 -19.92 -8.32
C ASN A 249 18.61 -20.71 -9.53
N TYR A 250 17.53 -20.26 -10.19
CA TYR A 250 17.03 -20.94 -11.39
C TYR A 250 17.99 -20.83 -12.58
N GLY A 251 18.96 -19.91 -12.54
CA GLY A 251 20.02 -19.80 -13.54
C GLY A 251 19.60 -19.11 -14.85
N TYR A 252 18.41 -18.52 -14.90
CA TYR A 252 17.96 -17.78 -16.08
C TYR A 252 18.73 -16.47 -16.25
N THR A 253 18.98 -16.08 -17.50
CA THR A 253 19.47 -14.74 -17.85
C THR A 253 18.35 -13.70 -17.72
N ALA A 254 18.69 -12.43 -17.56
CA ALA A 254 17.70 -11.35 -17.50
C ALA A 254 16.82 -11.29 -18.76
N GLN A 255 17.39 -11.58 -19.93
CA GLN A 255 16.65 -11.63 -21.20
C GLN A 255 15.61 -12.75 -21.20
N GLN A 256 15.98 -13.97 -20.74
CA GLN A 256 15.04 -15.09 -20.65
C GLN A 256 13.85 -14.79 -19.73
N VAL A 257 14.07 -14.11 -18.61
CA VAL A 257 12.99 -13.71 -17.70
C VAL A 257 12.04 -12.70 -18.37
N VAL A 258 12.61 -11.77 -19.14
CA VAL A 258 11.83 -10.81 -19.92
C VAL A 258 11.01 -11.52 -20.99
N ASP A 259 11.64 -12.39 -21.78
CA ASP A 259 10.99 -13.13 -22.88
C ASP A 259 9.83 -14.00 -22.35
N GLN A 260 10.04 -14.74 -21.26
CA GLN A 260 8.97 -15.52 -20.60
C GLN A 260 7.80 -14.66 -20.15
N THR A 261 8.09 -13.44 -19.64
CA THR A 261 7.04 -12.51 -19.22
C THR A 261 6.30 -11.92 -20.43
N PHE A 262 6.95 -11.77 -21.59
CA PHE A 262 6.36 -11.31 -22.83
C PHE A 262 5.56 -12.38 -23.58
N GLU A 263 5.94 -13.65 -23.46
CA GLU A 263 5.19 -14.78 -24.01
C GLU A 263 3.82 -14.92 -23.35
N ASN A 264 3.72 -14.57 -22.07
CA ASN A 264 2.51 -14.71 -21.27
C ASN A 264 2.15 -13.42 -20.50
N PRO A 265 1.91 -12.29 -21.18
CA PRO A 265 1.78 -10.98 -20.54
C PRO A 265 0.52 -10.87 -19.68
N TRP A 266 -0.48 -11.73 -19.95
CA TRP A 266 -1.76 -11.76 -19.24
C TRP A 266 -1.72 -12.61 -17.97
N THR A 267 -0.92 -13.66 -17.91
CA THR A 267 -0.82 -14.55 -16.73
C THR A 267 0.37 -14.22 -15.84
N ALA A 268 1.48 -13.73 -16.41
CA ALA A 268 2.71 -13.46 -15.66
C ALA A 268 2.53 -12.51 -14.44
N PRO A 269 1.74 -11.41 -14.52
CA PRO A 269 1.48 -10.57 -13.34
C PRO A 269 0.78 -11.31 -12.20
N TYR A 270 -0.03 -12.32 -12.54
CA TYR A 270 -0.68 -13.16 -11.55
C TYR A 270 0.32 -14.21 -11.03
N GLU A 271 0.99 -14.97 -11.90
CA GLU A 271 1.99 -15.99 -11.48
C GLU A 271 3.04 -15.45 -10.51
N SER A 272 3.45 -14.20 -10.71
CA SER A 272 4.44 -13.52 -9.89
C SER A 272 3.90 -12.89 -8.58
N GLY A 273 2.58 -12.95 -8.32
CA GLY A 273 1.90 -12.22 -7.24
C GLY A 273 0.64 -12.88 -6.62
N LEU A 274 0.37 -14.16 -6.89
CA LEU A 274 -0.79 -14.94 -6.40
C LEU A 274 -0.75 -15.33 -4.90
N ASP A 275 -0.27 -14.47 -4.02
CA ASP A 275 -0.19 -14.82 -2.59
C ASP A 275 -1.54 -14.60 -1.88
N THR A 276 -2.38 -13.69 -2.37
CA THR A 276 -3.64 -13.33 -1.69
C THR A 276 -4.69 -14.44 -1.78
N LEU A 277 -5.01 -14.96 -2.97
CA LEU A 277 -6.00 -16.04 -3.12
C LEU A 277 -5.54 -17.30 -2.40
N ASP A 278 -4.31 -17.74 -2.64
CA ASP A 278 -3.76 -18.93 -2.00
C ASP A 278 -3.69 -18.73 -0.48
N GLY A 279 -3.28 -17.56 0.01
CA GLY A 279 -3.29 -17.24 1.44
C GLY A 279 -4.69 -17.22 2.07
N TYR A 280 -5.70 -16.76 1.34
CA TYR A 280 -7.10 -16.85 1.74
C TYR A 280 -7.55 -18.30 1.87
N ARG A 281 -7.36 -19.11 0.82
CA ARG A 281 -7.72 -20.54 0.80
C ARG A 281 -6.95 -21.36 1.85
N PHE A 282 -5.69 -21.00 2.08
CA PHE A 282 -4.82 -21.61 3.08
C PHE A 282 -5.34 -21.36 4.49
N SER A 283 -5.54 -20.09 4.85
CA SER A 283 -6.01 -19.70 6.18
C SER A 283 -7.34 -20.37 6.57
N GLN A 284 -8.27 -20.52 5.61
CA GLN A 284 -9.53 -21.21 5.85
C GLN A 284 -9.37 -22.68 6.22
N ARG A 285 -8.36 -23.35 5.66
CA ARG A 285 -8.11 -24.78 5.90
C ARG A 285 -7.39 -25.01 7.23
N ILE A 286 -6.56 -24.06 7.67
CA ILE A 286 -5.81 -24.19 8.93
C ILE A 286 -6.51 -23.57 10.14
N LEU A 287 -7.55 -22.75 9.94
CA LEU A 287 -8.20 -21.98 11.00
C LEU A 287 -8.66 -22.82 12.20
N THR A 288 -9.14 -24.04 11.97
CA THR A 288 -9.62 -24.94 13.04
C THR A 288 -8.49 -25.60 13.83
N PHE A 289 -7.26 -25.55 13.33
CA PHE A 289 -6.08 -26.18 13.93
C PHE A 289 -5.15 -25.16 14.61
N GLU A 290 -5.39 -23.87 14.39
CA GLU A 290 -4.56 -22.79 14.92
C GLU A 290 -5.26 -22.09 16.08
N GLU A 291 -4.52 -21.91 17.19
CA GLU A 291 -5.00 -21.08 18.28
C GLU A 291 -5.01 -19.60 17.88
N PRO A 292 -6.02 -18.81 18.32
CA PRO A 292 -6.09 -17.39 18.03
C PRO A 292 -4.90 -16.65 18.63
N ARG A 293 -4.25 -15.80 17.83
CA ARG A 293 -3.06 -15.02 18.23
C ARG A 293 -3.27 -13.51 18.07
N PRO A 294 -4.14 -12.87 18.87
CA PRO A 294 -4.47 -11.46 18.71
C PRO A 294 -3.29 -10.52 18.99
N SER A 295 -2.29 -10.97 19.75
CA SER A 295 -1.06 -10.22 19.99
C SER A 295 -0.26 -9.95 18.72
N ASP A 296 -0.44 -10.74 17.67
CA ASP A 296 0.21 -10.53 16.37
C ASP A 296 -0.24 -9.22 15.70
N LEU A 297 -1.42 -8.69 16.04
CA LEU A 297 -1.85 -7.36 15.59
C LEU A 297 -0.90 -6.25 16.09
N LEU A 298 -0.13 -6.49 17.14
CA LEU A 298 0.88 -5.57 17.65
C LEU A 298 2.23 -5.70 16.91
N ALA A 299 2.39 -6.68 16.01
CA ALA A 299 3.59 -6.84 15.19
C ALA A 299 3.91 -5.58 14.36
N VAL A 300 2.88 -4.79 14.04
CA VAL A 300 3.04 -3.46 13.42
C VAL A 300 4.07 -2.57 14.15
N VAL A 301 4.10 -2.68 15.48
CA VAL A 301 5.01 -1.92 16.35
C VAL A 301 6.17 -2.78 16.83
N THR A 302 5.93 -4.02 17.22
CA THR A 302 6.98 -4.88 17.79
C THR A 302 8.02 -5.34 16.76
N THR A 303 7.73 -5.25 15.46
CA THR A 303 8.71 -5.50 14.39
C THR A 303 9.86 -4.49 14.38
N PHE A 304 9.69 -3.30 14.97
CA PHE A 304 10.80 -2.35 15.20
C PHE A 304 11.80 -2.84 16.26
N ILE A 305 11.40 -3.75 17.15
CA ILE A 305 12.25 -4.30 18.20
C ILE A 305 13.02 -5.48 17.61
N PRO A 306 14.34 -5.39 17.39
CA PRO A 306 15.12 -6.49 16.82
C PRO A 306 15.18 -7.66 17.81
N ARG A 307 15.29 -8.90 17.30
CA ARG A 307 15.47 -10.09 18.16
C ARG A 307 16.73 -10.05 19.03
N ALA A 308 17.75 -9.28 18.64
CA ALA A 308 18.90 -9.03 19.50
C ALA A 308 18.53 -8.34 20.83
N ILE A 309 17.46 -7.52 20.84
CA ILE A 309 16.94 -6.85 22.04
C ILE A 309 15.82 -7.68 22.70
N TRP A 310 15.03 -8.40 21.89
CA TRP A 310 13.97 -9.29 22.37
C TRP A 310 14.10 -10.70 21.75
N PRO A 311 14.98 -11.56 22.29
CA PRO A 311 15.29 -12.87 21.70
C PRO A 311 14.05 -13.77 21.55
N GLU A 312 13.21 -13.78 22.58
CA GLU A 312 11.98 -14.56 22.69
C GLU A 312 10.76 -13.92 22.00
N LYS A 313 10.98 -12.92 21.13
CA LYS A 313 9.90 -12.27 20.38
C LYS A 313 9.05 -13.30 19.63
N PRO A 314 7.71 -13.27 19.75
CA PRO A 314 6.85 -14.17 18.98
C PRO A 314 7.10 -14.06 17.48
N GLU A 315 7.09 -15.18 16.78
CA GLU A 315 7.10 -15.18 15.32
C GLU A 315 5.78 -14.64 14.77
N GLU A 316 5.87 -13.90 13.67
CA GLU A 316 4.69 -13.40 12.97
C GLU A 316 3.87 -14.59 12.47
N ILE A 317 2.54 -14.57 12.64
CA ILE A 317 1.62 -15.64 12.20
C ILE A 317 1.97 -16.06 10.77
N SER A 318 2.15 -15.07 9.88
CA SER A 318 2.44 -15.29 8.45
C SER A 318 3.66 -16.15 8.17
N VAL A 319 4.71 -16.01 8.97
CA VAL A 319 5.97 -16.75 8.82
C VAL A 319 5.82 -18.15 9.41
N ASP A 320 5.30 -18.20 10.64
CA ASP A 320 5.13 -19.43 11.39
C ASP A 320 4.20 -20.43 10.68
N VAL A 321 3.01 -20.02 10.26
CA VAL A 321 2.08 -20.93 9.56
C VAL A 321 2.59 -21.35 8.18
N SER A 322 3.25 -20.45 7.45
CA SER A 322 3.83 -20.79 6.15
C SER A 322 4.97 -21.79 6.29
N SER A 323 5.78 -21.66 7.35
CA SER A 323 6.86 -22.61 7.63
C SER A 323 6.33 -23.97 8.06
N ARG A 324 5.41 -24.01 9.03
CA ARG A 324 4.87 -25.26 9.58
C ARG A 324 4.09 -26.08 8.56
N TYR A 325 3.20 -25.45 7.78
CA TYR A 325 2.27 -26.18 6.92
C TYR A 325 2.71 -26.29 5.46
N LEU A 326 3.39 -25.27 4.93
CA LEU A 326 3.80 -25.25 3.52
C LEU A 326 5.26 -25.63 3.30
N ARG A 327 6.02 -25.83 4.39
CA ARG A 327 7.48 -26.05 4.38
C ARG A 327 8.22 -24.99 3.59
N TYR A 328 7.62 -23.82 3.49
CA TYR A 328 8.31 -22.67 2.95
C TYR A 328 9.26 -22.19 4.03
N GLU A 329 10.51 -21.99 3.65
CA GLU A 329 11.45 -21.30 4.53
C GLU A 329 10.89 -19.91 4.87
N ALA A 330 11.71 -19.10 5.51
CA ALA A 330 11.32 -17.83 6.11
C ALA A 330 10.99 -16.70 5.06
N SER A 331 10.69 -17.09 3.81
CA SER A 331 10.44 -16.24 2.64
C SER A 331 8.98 -16.18 2.17
N GLY A 332 8.10 -17.08 2.64
CA GLY A 332 6.71 -17.15 2.18
C GLY A 332 5.74 -16.42 3.10
N GLN A 333 5.18 -15.29 2.67
CA GLN A 333 4.05 -14.63 3.36
C GLN A 333 2.77 -14.89 2.54
N TYR A 334 2.05 -15.97 2.87
CA TYR A 334 0.81 -16.40 2.20
C TYR A 334 -0.40 -16.05 3.05
N LEU A 335 -0.72 -14.76 3.14
CA LEU A 335 -1.91 -14.33 3.85
C LEU A 335 -2.74 -13.38 2.98
N SER A 336 -4.03 -13.40 3.27
CA SER A 336 -4.98 -12.40 2.82
C SER A 336 -5.47 -11.64 4.06
N PRO A 337 -6.06 -10.43 3.90
CA PRO A 337 -6.52 -9.63 5.04
C PRO A 337 -7.48 -10.42 5.93
N ILE A 338 -8.46 -11.06 5.32
CA ILE A 338 -9.47 -11.84 6.02
C ILE A 338 -8.87 -13.12 6.59
N GLY A 339 -7.97 -13.77 5.85
CA GLY A 339 -7.28 -14.95 6.34
C GLY A 339 -6.45 -14.68 7.59
N TYR A 340 -5.64 -13.64 7.55
CA TYR A 340 -4.85 -13.18 8.68
C TYR A 340 -5.71 -12.77 9.87
N LEU A 341 -6.71 -11.92 9.65
CA LEU A 341 -7.58 -11.49 10.74
C LEU A 341 -8.38 -12.67 11.32
N SER A 342 -8.70 -13.68 10.51
CA SER A 342 -9.36 -14.90 11.00
C SER A 342 -8.44 -15.69 11.92
N LEU A 343 -7.16 -15.84 11.57
CA LEU A 343 -6.16 -16.51 12.43
C LEU A 343 -5.81 -15.69 13.67
N ALA A 344 -5.68 -14.37 13.54
CA ALA A 344 -5.38 -13.49 14.66
C ALA A 344 -6.55 -13.41 15.67
N LEU A 345 -7.79 -13.33 15.18
CA LEU A 345 -8.99 -13.17 16.01
C LEU A 345 -9.74 -14.47 16.27
N GLY A 346 -9.29 -15.59 15.69
CA GLY A 346 -9.85 -16.92 15.90
C GLY A 346 -11.16 -17.23 15.17
N SER A 347 -11.68 -16.31 14.37
CA SER A 347 -12.95 -16.52 13.66
C SER A 347 -13.12 -15.63 12.44
N TYR A 348 -13.90 -16.12 11.48
CA TYR A 348 -14.32 -15.34 10.31
C TYR A 348 -15.12 -14.10 10.70
N VAL A 349 -16.00 -14.20 11.71
CA VAL A 349 -16.79 -13.06 12.21
C VAL A 349 -15.86 -11.99 12.83
N GLY A 350 -14.86 -12.41 13.59
CA GLY A 350 -13.81 -11.52 14.09
C GLY A 350 -13.08 -10.82 12.95
N ALA A 351 -12.73 -11.56 11.88
CA ALA A 351 -12.11 -10.98 10.69
C ALA A 351 -12.98 -9.92 10.00
N LEU A 352 -14.29 -10.14 9.90
CA LEU A 352 -15.23 -9.16 9.37
C LEU A 352 -15.28 -7.90 10.25
N ALA A 353 -15.27 -8.04 11.58
CA ALA A 353 -15.20 -6.87 12.46
C ALA A 353 -13.87 -6.11 12.28
N GLY A 354 -12.75 -6.84 12.16
CA GLY A 354 -11.43 -6.27 11.91
C GLY A 354 -11.36 -5.50 10.59
N ILE A 355 -11.91 -6.04 9.49
CA ILE A 355 -11.88 -5.36 8.19
C ILE A 355 -12.79 -4.13 8.16
N ILE A 356 -13.91 -4.14 8.88
CA ILE A 356 -14.77 -2.96 9.07
C ILE A 356 -14.00 -1.87 9.80
N LEU A 357 -13.36 -2.20 10.94
CA LEU A 357 -12.58 -1.23 11.71
C LEU A 357 -11.43 -0.65 10.89
N PHE A 358 -10.68 -1.51 10.20
CA PHE A 358 -9.60 -1.09 9.30
C PHE A 358 -10.12 -0.16 8.21
N SER A 359 -11.20 -0.54 7.53
CA SER A 359 -11.81 0.27 6.46
C SER A 359 -12.31 1.61 6.97
N ALA A 360 -12.97 1.63 8.14
CA ALA A 360 -13.45 2.86 8.76
C ALA A 360 -12.30 3.83 9.08
N LEU A 361 -11.21 3.30 9.65
CA LEU A 361 -10.00 4.07 9.97
C LEU A 361 -9.35 4.61 8.71
N MET A 362 -9.09 3.75 7.71
CA MET A 362 -8.43 4.16 6.47
C MET A 362 -9.27 5.15 5.67
N SER A 363 -10.60 4.97 5.59
CA SER A 363 -11.50 5.93 4.94
C SER A 363 -11.49 7.27 5.66
N SER A 364 -11.51 7.27 7.00
CA SER A 364 -11.44 8.50 7.80
C SER A 364 -10.11 9.24 7.56
N LEU A 365 -8.99 8.51 7.54
CA LEU A 365 -7.67 9.08 7.27
C LEU A 365 -7.55 9.59 5.83
N ALA A 366 -8.07 8.86 4.84
CA ALA A 366 -8.06 9.28 3.44
C ALA A 366 -8.83 10.59 3.23
N LEU A 367 -9.97 10.76 3.92
CA LEU A 367 -10.73 12.01 3.90
C LEU A 367 -10.01 13.13 4.65
N LYS A 368 -9.47 12.86 5.84
CA LYS A 368 -8.71 13.83 6.65
C LYS A 368 -7.48 14.36 5.90
N PHE A 369 -6.77 13.49 5.22
CA PHE A 369 -5.50 13.79 4.56
C PHE A 369 -5.62 14.00 3.05
N SER A 370 -6.83 14.20 2.53
CA SER A 370 -7.12 14.23 1.09
C SER A 370 -6.30 15.23 0.27
N GLN A 371 -5.76 16.28 0.90
CA GLN A 371 -4.94 17.31 0.27
C GLN A 371 -3.46 17.29 0.69
N SER A 372 -2.99 16.18 1.26
CA SER A 372 -1.64 16.08 1.82
C SER A 372 -0.94 14.79 1.41
N PHE A 373 0.39 14.79 1.47
CA PHE A 373 1.21 13.60 1.18
C PHE A 373 0.79 12.37 2.01
N TRP A 374 0.23 12.56 3.21
CA TRP A 374 -0.25 11.47 4.05
C TRP A 374 -1.32 10.60 3.37
N LEU A 375 -2.05 11.14 2.38
CA LEU A 375 -2.94 10.33 1.54
C LEU A 375 -2.18 9.21 0.81
N ALA A 376 -0.95 9.48 0.33
CA ALA A 376 -0.12 8.46 -0.31
C ALA A 376 0.19 7.30 0.64
N VAL A 377 0.49 7.60 1.91
CA VAL A 377 0.72 6.59 2.93
C VAL A 377 -0.55 5.78 3.19
N VAL A 378 -1.71 6.44 3.32
CA VAL A 378 -3.00 5.75 3.54
C VAL A 378 -3.33 4.83 2.37
N VAL A 379 -3.22 5.32 1.13
CA VAL A 379 -3.45 4.53 -0.09
C VAL A 379 -2.49 3.35 -0.16
N LEU A 380 -1.21 3.55 0.18
CA LEU A 380 -0.21 2.49 0.19
C LEU A 380 -0.51 1.41 1.23
N VAL A 381 -0.77 1.82 2.47
CA VAL A 381 -1.10 0.88 3.56
C VAL A 381 -2.38 0.12 3.24
N THR A 382 -3.39 0.79 2.72
CA THR A 382 -4.63 0.15 2.28
C THR A 382 -4.34 -0.88 1.19
N PHE A 383 -3.63 -0.50 0.13
CA PHE A 383 -3.32 -1.41 -0.96
C PHE A 383 -2.49 -2.62 -0.49
N ARG A 384 -1.42 -2.37 0.28
CA ARG A 384 -0.54 -3.43 0.79
C ARG A 384 -1.28 -4.37 1.73
N PHE A 385 -2.01 -3.82 2.70
CA PHE A 385 -2.76 -4.66 3.63
C PHE A 385 -3.81 -5.48 2.89
N MET A 386 -4.57 -4.88 1.94
CA MET A 386 -5.55 -5.62 1.14
C MET A 386 -4.91 -6.75 0.31
N LEU A 387 -3.67 -6.55 -0.16
CA LEU A 387 -2.94 -7.53 -0.98
C LEU A 387 -2.25 -8.63 -0.14
N GLY A 388 -1.43 -8.26 0.85
CA GLY A 388 -0.59 -9.18 1.61
C GLY A 388 -1.18 -9.62 2.94
N GLY A 389 -2.15 -8.87 3.46
CA GLY A 389 -2.94 -9.26 4.62
C GLY A 389 -2.12 -9.49 5.88
N SER A 390 -1.08 -8.72 6.18
CA SER A 390 -0.26 -8.95 7.38
C SER A 390 -0.04 -7.68 8.19
N ALA A 391 0.25 -7.81 9.49
CA ALA A 391 0.70 -6.67 10.30
C ALA A 391 1.99 -6.04 9.74
N PHE A 392 2.82 -6.82 9.05
CA PHE A 392 4.00 -6.31 8.34
C PHE A 392 3.65 -5.24 7.29
N ASP A 393 2.48 -5.32 6.65
CA ASP A 393 2.05 -4.32 5.67
C ASP A 393 1.73 -2.96 6.28
N LEU A 394 1.22 -2.96 7.53
CA LEU A 394 1.01 -1.75 8.32
C LEU A 394 2.34 -1.17 8.83
N TYR A 395 3.24 -2.05 9.29
CA TYR A 395 4.60 -1.69 9.67
C TYR A 395 5.32 -0.98 8.52
N TYR A 396 5.19 -1.49 7.30
CA TYR A 396 5.78 -0.87 6.11
C TYR A 396 5.30 0.58 5.91
N GLY A 397 4.03 0.87 6.18
CA GLY A 397 3.53 2.25 6.21
C GLY A 397 4.27 3.14 7.22
N LEU A 398 4.50 2.63 8.43
CA LEU A 398 5.26 3.34 9.46
C LEU A 398 6.71 3.61 9.06
N THR A 399 7.36 2.67 8.35
CA THR A 399 8.73 2.85 7.84
C THR A 399 8.88 3.97 6.80
N ILE A 400 7.78 4.45 6.22
CA ILE A 400 7.77 5.63 5.32
C ILE A 400 7.43 6.90 6.09
N VAL A 401 6.53 6.81 7.08
CA VAL A 401 6.13 7.95 7.92
C VAL A 401 7.30 8.43 8.78
N LEU A 402 8.01 7.51 9.44
CA LEU A 402 9.05 7.84 10.41
C LEU A 402 10.21 8.66 9.80
N PRO A 403 10.82 8.30 8.66
CA PRO A 403 11.85 9.13 8.02
C PRO A 403 11.42 10.57 7.79
N ILE A 404 10.19 10.76 7.29
CA ILE A 404 9.67 12.09 6.97
C ILE A 404 9.48 12.90 8.24
N LEU A 405 8.93 12.30 9.30
CA LEU A 405 8.77 12.96 10.60
C LEU A 405 10.12 13.29 11.24
N LEU A 406 11.08 12.37 11.21
CA LEU A 406 12.42 12.58 11.78
C LEU A 406 13.16 13.71 11.08
N VAL A 407 13.19 13.72 9.74
CA VAL A 407 13.79 14.82 8.98
C VAL A 407 13.06 16.13 9.26
N ARG A 408 11.74 16.10 9.36
CA ARG A 408 10.95 17.30 9.70
C ARG A 408 11.32 17.85 11.08
N ILE A 409 11.44 17.00 12.10
CA ILE A 409 11.82 17.39 13.45
C ILE A 409 13.25 17.95 13.44
N PHE A 410 14.20 17.24 12.81
CA PHE A 410 15.58 17.70 12.68
C PHE A 410 15.66 19.08 12.03
N VAL A 411 14.93 19.32 10.95
CA VAL A 411 14.88 20.62 10.29
C VAL A 411 14.34 21.72 11.21
N VAL A 412 13.26 21.44 11.94
CA VAL A 412 12.64 22.41 12.87
C VAL A 412 13.58 22.76 14.03
N VAL A 413 14.30 21.77 14.56
CA VAL A 413 15.23 21.93 15.70
C VAL A 413 16.54 22.60 15.29
N THR A 414 17.11 22.25 14.14
CA THR A 414 18.42 22.72 13.69
C THR A 414 18.35 24.08 13.00
N PHE A 415 17.21 24.40 12.37
CA PHE A 415 16.99 25.69 11.70
C PHE A 415 15.76 26.40 12.26
N PRO A 416 15.70 26.65 13.58
CA PRO A 416 14.60 27.39 14.18
C PRO A 416 14.59 28.77 13.55
N ARG A 417 13.43 29.19 13.05
CA ARG A 417 13.27 30.54 12.49
C ARG A 417 13.80 31.56 13.50
N HIS A 418 14.82 32.31 13.13
CA HIS A 418 14.94 33.67 13.64
C HIS A 418 13.69 34.41 13.15
N SER A 419 12.71 34.59 14.05
CA SER A 419 11.63 35.53 13.82
C SER A 419 12.26 36.91 13.69
N SER A 420 12.51 37.37 12.47
CA SER A 420 12.62 38.79 12.24
C SER A 420 11.26 39.38 12.61
N ARG A 421 11.16 39.88 13.85
CA ARG A 421 10.26 40.99 14.19
C ARG A 421 10.68 42.17 13.31
N SER A 422 10.30 42.18 12.04
CA SER A 422 10.14 43.42 11.30
C SER A 422 8.67 43.80 11.44
N GLY A 423 8.39 44.59 12.48
CA GLY A 423 7.20 45.41 12.51
C GLY A 423 7.25 46.34 11.30
N CYS A 424 6.59 45.95 10.21
CA CYS A 424 6.20 46.89 9.18
C CYS A 424 4.69 47.08 9.33
N ALA A 425 4.35 48.14 10.05
CA ALA A 425 2.99 48.63 10.19
C ALA A 425 2.44 48.96 8.80
N SER A 426 1.72 48.01 8.19
CA SER A 426 0.84 48.30 7.07
C SER A 426 -0.40 48.98 7.61
N LYS A 427 -0.40 50.32 7.57
CA LYS A 427 -1.61 51.14 7.65
C LYS A 427 -2.55 50.71 6.52
N VAL A 428 -3.52 49.86 6.83
CA VAL A 428 -4.66 49.60 5.96
C VAL A 428 -5.54 50.86 5.95
N LYS A 429 -5.36 51.71 4.94
CA LYS A 429 -6.32 52.77 4.61
C LYS A 429 -7.55 52.10 3.99
N TYR A 430 -8.61 51.98 4.79
CA TYR A 430 -9.96 51.77 4.27
C TYR A 430 -10.37 52.98 3.43
N ILE A 431 -10.33 52.85 2.11
CA ILE A 431 -11.07 53.77 1.23
C ILE A 431 -12.49 53.21 1.11
N LYS A 432 -13.40 53.81 1.89
CA LYS A 432 -14.84 53.76 1.61
C LYS A 432 -15.07 54.52 0.30
N SER A 433 -15.28 53.82 -0.82
CA SER A 433 -15.93 54.41 -1.98
C SER A 433 -17.43 54.48 -1.72
N ALA A 434 -17.89 55.68 -1.38
CA ALA A 434 -19.30 56.04 -1.31
C ALA A 434 -19.91 56.09 -2.73
N ARG A 435 -21.20 55.75 -2.78
CA ARG A 435 -22.20 55.97 -3.84
C ARG A 435 -21.88 57.11 -4.83
N ARG A 436 -22.15 56.85 -6.11
CA ARG A 436 -23.24 57.50 -6.85
C ARG A 436 -23.86 56.50 -7.81
#